data_AF-A0AAD7G0B5-F1
#
_entry.id   AF-A0AAD7G0B5-F1
#
_cell.length_a   1.000
_cell.length_b   1.000
_cell.length_c   1.000
_cell.angle_alpha   90.00
_cell.angle_beta   90.00
_cell.angle_gamma   90.00
#
_symmetry.space_group_name_H-M   'P 1'
#
loop_
_entity.id
_entity.type
_entity.pdbx_description
1 polymer ?
#
loop_
_entity_poly.entity_id
_entity_poly.type
_entity_poly.pdbx_seq_one_letter_code
_entity_poly.pdbx_strand_id
1 'polypeptide(L)'
;MRPNTCLALSKGWPETISYCDLYDQATTACEEELDILLEDLSDNTFFINAASRVNSATPSQFVRLTGYFGKFGYDRIFLAIQDYYREIEADIDPASYAPLSFSQLIEEVFVPHTQIRLIVNELRESPDDARKTLYESSEFGRLFHSDVSDRARLTAHLAAQSHPNAAADPDAPELRMELEHQSESETRFPPMSPLYNLPDLPLWQPSPEIQVKIEPETEVDPNSLCSFCDTALPISPSPELIRLRDSLDAISRADPIPGNAGHRRPTSMMLVGGYCEKHRLERDIFPRAIAGKWLFTPDFSTLFKRILSLRPALVVLNEEIENSSFFRDAKAHYTPKPPQPGEQQMSMTQLLSVGRQYASVERLHAQGAGYYGEIGYEIFMVAVRFMFPDGVNLEHYAPLPYSVVLAEVLLPEAAVRIVEQDLELSPRAAKRVLRESYLFGVNRTHPQLNPPMSLLQFVIQRRSWVASGSSLHLNEWVALQKVKAEPVDSQIPRAQGLAWAGEVIDLTEDDSEDDSGGDVEGDEVNQADSEHNSDVDAEGEIDEDCN
;
A
#
# COMPACT_ATOMS: atom_id res chain seq x y z
N MET A 1 7.24 24.40 7.89
CA MET A 1 6.23 23.83 6.96
C MET A 1 6.98 23.03 5.91
N ARG A 2 6.55 21.80 5.57
CA ARG A 2 7.14 21.09 4.42
C ARG A 2 6.68 21.78 3.13
N PRO A 3 7.51 21.88 2.09
CA PRO A 3 7.09 22.50 0.82
C PRO A 3 5.84 21.85 0.24
N ASN A 4 5.76 20.52 0.26
CA ASN A 4 4.75 19.75 -0.48
C ASN A 4 3.33 19.78 0.15
N THR A 5 3.22 19.92 1.48
CA THR A 5 1.90 19.98 2.14
C THR A 5 1.27 21.37 2.02
N CYS A 6 2.09 22.42 2.05
CA CYS A 6 1.61 23.77 1.74
C CYS A 6 1.21 23.89 0.27
N LEU A 7 1.94 23.21 -0.63
CA LEU A 7 1.60 23.14 -2.04
C LEU A 7 0.22 22.49 -2.25
N ALA A 8 -0.03 21.33 -1.64
CA ALA A 8 -1.32 20.64 -1.77
C ALA A 8 -2.51 21.50 -1.32
N LEU A 9 -2.40 22.17 -0.16
CA LEU A 9 -3.43 23.09 0.33
C LEU A 9 -3.61 24.31 -0.58
N SER A 10 -2.53 24.85 -1.14
CA SER A 10 -2.60 25.97 -2.08
C SER A 10 -3.18 25.60 -3.44
N LYS A 11 -3.04 24.33 -3.83
CA LYS A 11 -3.49 23.76 -5.10
C LYS A 11 -4.88 23.11 -5.01
N GLY A 12 -5.45 23.02 -3.81
CA GLY A 12 -6.80 22.48 -3.60
C GLY A 12 -6.91 20.96 -3.80
N TRP A 13 -5.81 20.21 -3.70
CA TRP A 13 -5.87 18.74 -3.85
C TRP A 13 -6.68 18.10 -2.71
N PRO A 14 -7.55 17.12 -3.00
CA PRO A 14 -8.40 16.50 -2.00
C PRO A 14 -7.56 15.72 -0.97
N GLU A 15 -7.84 15.91 0.32
CA GLU A 15 -7.22 15.14 1.42
C GLU A 15 -7.90 13.77 1.65
N THR A 16 -9.08 13.60 1.07
CA THR A 16 -9.92 12.41 1.20
C THR A 16 -10.53 12.06 -0.13
N ILE A 17 -10.44 10.78 -0.51
CA ILE A 17 -11.02 10.25 -1.74
C ILE A 17 -12.00 9.15 -1.34
N SER A 18 -13.22 9.24 -1.88
CA SER A 18 -14.20 8.16 -1.82
C SER A 18 -13.89 7.18 -2.93
N TYR A 19 -13.36 6.00 -2.61
CA TYR A 19 -12.93 5.03 -3.63
C TYR A 19 -14.08 4.33 -4.35
N CYS A 20 -15.28 4.34 -3.77
CA CYS A 20 -16.49 3.91 -4.46
C CYS A 20 -16.88 4.96 -5.51
N ASP A 21 -16.99 6.22 -5.11
CA ASP A 21 -17.32 7.31 -6.04
C ASP A 21 -16.24 7.45 -7.13
N LEU A 22 -14.96 7.24 -6.79
CA LEU A 22 -13.86 7.26 -7.76
C LEU A 22 -14.00 6.15 -8.81
N TYR A 23 -14.44 4.96 -8.40
CA TYR A 23 -14.68 3.85 -9.32
C TYR A 23 -15.82 4.21 -10.27
N ASP A 24 -16.95 4.69 -9.74
CA ASP A 24 -18.11 5.07 -10.54
C ASP A 24 -17.79 6.23 -11.51
N GLN A 25 -17.07 7.25 -11.02
CA GLN A 25 -16.60 8.36 -11.86
C GLN A 25 -15.63 7.90 -12.94
N ALA A 26 -14.74 6.95 -12.64
CA ALA A 26 -13.82 6.38 -13.62
C ALA A 26 -14.60 5.60 -14.69
N THR A 27 -15.62 4.83 -14.30
CA THR A 27 -16.51 4.12 -15.25
C THR A 27 -17.25 5.11 -16.15
N THR A 28 -17.85 6.17 -15.61
CA THR A 28 -18.51 7.21 -16.42
C THR A 28 -17.53 7.89 -17.38
N ALA A 29 -16.31 8.19 -16.92
CA ALA A 29 -15.27 8.73 -17.79
C ALA A 29 -14.83 7.75 -18.90
N CYS A 30 -14.96 6.43 -18.67
CA CYS A 30 -14.74 5.43 -19.71
C CYS A 30 -15.80 5.50 -20.80
N GLU A 31 -17.08 5.53 -20.40
CA GLU A 31 -18.24 5.58 -21.28
C GLU A 31 -18.27 6.84 -22.16
N GLU A 32 -17.82 7.99 -21.64
CA GLU A 32 -17.90 9.25 -22.36
C GLU A 32 -16.80 9.46 -23.41
N GLU A 33 -15.57 8.97 -23.16
CA GLU A 33 -14.41 9.41 -23.95
C GLU A 33 -13.44 8.31 -24.39
N LEU A 34 -13.46 7.12 -23.79
CA LEU A 34 -12.43 6.14 -24.15
C LEU A 34 -12.66 5.52 -25.54
N ASP A 35 -13.90 5.48 -26.02
CA ASP A 35 -14.20 5.07 -27.39
C ASP A 35 -13.63 6.08 -28.41
N ILE A 36 -13.76 7.37 -28.13
CA ILE A 36 -13.15 8.45 -28.93
C ILE A 36 -11.62 8.34 -28.89
N LEU A 37 -11.06 8.00 -27.74
CA LEU A 37 -9.63 7.83 -27.57
C LEU A 37 -9.09 6.65 -28.39
N LEU A 38 -9.85 5.57 -28.53
CA LEU A 38 -9.48 4.41 -29.36
C LEU A 38 -9.44 4.76 -30.85
N GLU A 39 -10.32 5.65 -31.32
CA GLU A 39 -10.34 6.11 -32.71
C GLU A 39 -9.09 6.94 -33.08
N ASP A 40 -8.48 7.63 -32.11
CA ASP A 40 -7.32 8.50 -32.32
C ASP A 40 -6.16 8.25 -31.33
N LEU A 41 -5.78 6.98 -31.17
CA LEU A 41 -4.63 6.60 -30.34
C LEU A 41 -3.31 7.19 -30.87
N SER A 42 -3.20 7.42 -32.18
CA SER A 42 -1.97 7.90 -32.81
C SER A 42 -1.55 9.30 -32.33
N ASP A 43 -2.52 10.16 -32.00
CA ASP A 43 -2.25 11.53 -31.55
C ASP A 43 -2.19 11.64 -30.02
N ASN A 44 -2.48 10.55 -29.30
CA ASN A 44 -2.41 10.53 -27.85
C ASN A 44 -0.95 10.49 -27.35
N THR A 45 -0.57 11.50 -26.56
CA THR A 45 0.79 11.61 -26.03
C THR A 45 1.20 10.45 -25.10
N PHE A 46 0.27 9.86 -24.35
CA PHE A 46 0.58 8.69 -23.52
C PHE A 46 0.85 7.46 -24.38
N PHE A 47 0.07 7.24 -25.44
CA PHE A 47 0.29 6.15 -26.38
C PHE A 47 1.64 6.28 -27.09
N ILE A 48 1.96 7.46 -27.63
CA ILE A 48 3.24 7.75 -28.29
C ILE A 48 4.42 7.44 -27.35
N ASN A 49 4.34 7.88 -26.09
CA ASN A 49 5.38 7.65 -25.09
C ASN A 49 5.53 6.17 -24.72
N ALA A 50 4.41 5.47 -24.51
CA ALA A 50 4.40 4.04 -24.19
C ALA A 50 4.95 3.20 -25.36
N ALA A 51 4.51 3.48 -26.58
CA ALA A 51 4.97 2.81 -27.80
C ALA A 51 6.47 3.03 -28.02
N SER A 52 6.96 4.26 -27.84
CA SER A 52 8.39 4.60 -27.93
C SER A 52 9.21 3.82 -26.90
N ARG A 53 8.71 3.69 -25.67
CA ARG A 53 9.36 2.94 -24.59
C ARG A 53 9.47 1.44 -24.91
N VAL A 54 8.39 0.83 -25.39
CA VAL A 54 8.36 -0.59 -25.77
C VAL A 54 9.29 -0.88 -26.96
N ASN A 55 9.35 0.03 -27.93
CA ASN A 55 10.22 -0.10 -29.10
C ASN A 55 11.70 0.23 -28.84
N SER A 56 12.04 0.77 -27.66
CA SER A 56 13.42 1.09 -27.34
C SER A 56 14.28 -0.18 -27.16
N ALA A 57 15.56 -0.11 -27.54
CA ALA A 57 16.49 -1.24 -27.43
C ALA A 57 16.71 -1.71 -25.97
N THR A 58 16.42 -0.83 -25.01
CA THR A 58 16.47 -1.11 -23.57
C THR A 58 15.20 -0.55 -22.91
N PRO A 59 14.08 -1.31 -22.93
CA PRO A 59 12.82 -0.85 -22.38
C PRO A 59 12.98 -0.43 -20.93
N SER A 60 12.77 0.86 -20.64
CA SER A 60 12.73 1.34 -19.26
C SER A 60 11.47 0.83 -18.57
N GLN A 61 11.57 0.58 -17.27
CA GLN A 61 10.41 0.16 -16.47
C GLN A 61 9.37 1.29 -16.46
N PHE A 62 8.11 0.95 -16.78
CA PHE A 62 7.00 1.88 -16.63
C PHE A 62 6.84 2.24 -15.15
N VAL A 63 6.78 3.55 -14.86
CA VAL A 63 6.51 4.07 -13.53
C VAL A 63 5.06 4.55 -13.51
N ARG A 64 4.22 3.86 -12.72
CA ARG A 64 2.80 4.22 -12.56
C ARG A 64 2.67 5.66 -12.08
N LEU A 65 1.90 6.44 -12.82
CA LEU A 65 1.54 7.81 -12.45
C LEU A 65 0.30 7.75 -11.56
N THR A 66 0.48 7.96 -10.26
CA THR A 66 -0.64 7.85 -9.30
C THR A 66 -1.37 9.17 -9.05
N GLY A 67 -0.76 10.31 -9.35
CA GLY A 67 -1.27 11.63 -8.96
C GLY A 67 -1.57 11.75 -7.48
N TYR A 68 -2.48 12.64 -7.11
CA TYR A 68 -3.01 12.73 -5.74
C TYR A 68 -3.91 11.54 -5.40
N PHE A 69 -4.36 10.75 -6.38
CA PHE A 69 -5.18 9.56 -6.13
C PHE A 69 -4.44 8.46 -5.34
N GLY A 70 -3.10 8.47 -5.40
CA GLY A 70 -2.25 7.48 -4.75
C GLY A 70 -2.36 6.10 -5.38
N LYS A 71 -1.72 5.11 -4.75
CA LYS A 71 -1.64 3.76 -5.34
C LYS A 71 -3.02 3.09 -5.35
N PHE A 72 -3.80 3.24 -4.28
CA PHE A 72 -5.11 2.63 -4.20
C PHE A 72 -6.12 3.27 -5.16
N GLY A 73 -6.07 4.60 -5.32
CA GLY A 73 -6.88 5.29 -6.32
C GLY A 73 -6.51 4.89 -7.75
N TYR A 74 -5.22 4.75 -8.06
CA TYR A 74 -4.76 4.17 -9.32
C TYR A 74 -5.33 2.77 -9.54
N ASP A 75 -5.21 1.87 -8.55
CA ASP A 75 -5.70 0.49 -8.65
C ASP A 75 -7.23 0.46 -8.85
N ARG A 76 -7.97 1.42 -8.29
CA ARG A 76 -9.43 1.56 -8.49
C ARG A 76 -9.81 2.02 -9.89
N ILE A 77 -9.11 3.02 -10.42
CA ILE A 77 -9.30 3.50 -11.79
C ILE A 77 -8.94 2.38 -12.78
N PHE A 78 -7.83 1.68 -12.55
CA PHE A 78 -7.42 0.52 -13.34
C PHE A 78 -8.50 -0.57 -13.37
N LEU A 79 -9.05 -0.93 -12.21
CA LEU A 79 -10.13 -1.93 -12.14
C LEU A 79 -11.39 -1.47 -12.88
N ALA A 80 -11.78 -0.21 -12.75
CA ALA A 80 -12.95 0.33 -13.46
C ALA A 80 -12.79 0.23 -14.99
N ILE A 81 -11.62 0.59 -15.50
CA ILE A 81 -11.29 0.48 -16.94
C ILE A 81 -11.24 -0.98 -17.36
N GLN A 82 -10.62 -1.85 -16.56
CA GLN A 82 -10.52 -3.28 -16.88
C GLN A 82 -11.90 -3.96 -16.91
N ASP A 83 -12.80 -3.61 -15.99
CA ASP A 83 -14.17 -4.13 -15.96
C ASP A 83 -14.99 -3.59 -17.13
N TYR A 84 -14.86 -2.30 -17.48
CA TYR A 84 -15.50 -1.71 -18.66
C TYR A 84 -15.11 -2.44 -19.95
N TYR A 85 -13.80 -2.70 -20.13
CA TYR A 85 -13.31 -3.34 -21.34
C TYR A 85 -13.37 -4.87 -21.34
N ARG A 86 -13.62 -5.53 -20.22
CA ARG A 86 -13.71 -7.01 -20.17
C ARG A 86 -14.77 -7.54 -21.14
N GLU A 87 -15.83 -6.78 -21.36
CA GLU A 87 -16.92 -7.17 -22.27
C GLU A 87 -16.60 -6.85 -23.75
N ILE A 88 -15.68 -5.90 -23.99
CA ILE A 88 -15.40 -5.30 -25.31
C ILE A 88 -14.05 -5.76 -25.88
N GLU A 89 -13.16 -6.36 -25.07
CA GLU A 89 -11.80 -6.76 -25.48
C GLU A 89 -11.77 -7.60 -26.76
N ALA A 90 -12.80 -8.42 -27.01
CA ALA A 90 -12.90 -9.24 -28.21
C ALA A 90 -13.08 -8.43 -29.51
N ASP A 91 -13.53 -7.19 -29.43
CA ASP A 91 -13.92 -6.35 -30.57
C ASP A 91 -12.86 -5.30 -30.96
N ILE A 92 -11.83 -5.10 -30.14
CA ILE A 92 -10.75 -4.14 -30.42
C ILE A 92 -9.66 -4.82 -31.24
N ASP A 93 -9.38 -4.33 -32.45
CA ASP A 93 -8.32 -4.86 -33.30
C ASP A 93 -6.94 -4.66 -32.63
N PRO A 94 -6.19 -5.74 -32.32
CA PRO A 94 -4.85 -5.64 -31.74
C PRO A 94 -3.85 -4.83 -32.57
N ALA A 95 -4.08 -4.69 -33.88
CA ALA A 95 -3.24 -3.86 -34.73
C ALA A 95 -3.38 -2.36 -34.42
N SER A 96 -4.54 -1.92 -33.89
CA SER A 96 -4.83 -0.51 -33.59
C SER A 96 -3.99 0.05 -32.43
N TYR A 97 -3.59 -0.80 -31.48
CA TYR A 97 -2.81 -0.40 -30.31
C TYR A 97 -1.40 -1.01 -30.25
N ALA A 98 -0.97 -1.68 -31.33
CA ALA A 98 0.41 -2.12 -31.45
C ALA A 98 1.38 -0.92 -31.38
N PRO A 99 2.53 -1.02 -30.68
CA PRO A 99 3.19 -2.24 -30.19
C PRO A 99 2.79 -2.66 -28.76
N LEU A 100 1.79 -2.01 -28.14
CA LEU A 100 1.44 -2.30 -26.76
C LEU A 100 0.65 -3.61 -26.65
N SER A 101 0.81 -4.32 -25.53
CA SER A 101 -0.18 -5.30 -25.11
C SER A 101 -1.42 -4.60 -24.54
N PHE A 102 -2.57 -5.28 -24.50
CA PHE A 102 -3.80 -4.69 -23.97
C PHE A 102 -3.66 -4.23 -22.51
N SER A 103 -2.93 -5.00 -21.69
CA SER A 103 -2.61 -4.58 -20.31
C SER A 103 -1.75 -3.31 -20.26
N GLN A 104 -0.81 -3.13 -21.18
CA GLN A 104 0.01 -1.91 -21.26
C GLN A 104 -0.80 -0.73 -21.80
N LEU A 105 -1.73 -0.96 -22.72
CA LEU A 105 -2.66 0.08 -23.18
C LEU A 105 -3.49 0.61 -22.00
N ILE A 106 -4.04 -0.28 -21.17
CA ILE A 106 -4.78 0.13 -19.97
C ILE A 106 -3.86 0.89 -18.99
N GLU A 107 -2.73 0.29 -18.57
CA GLU A 107 -1.88 0.88 -17.52
C GLU A 107 -1.20 2.18 -17.95
N GLU A 108 -0.76 2.28 -19.20
CA GLU A 108 0.13 3.37 -19.64
C GLU A 108 -0.60 4.47 -20.42
N VAL A 109 -1.80 4.18 -20.93
CA VAL A 109 -2.57 5.12 -21.76
C VAL A 109 -3.91 5.45 -21.11
N PHE A 110 -4.76 4.45 -20.88
CA PHE A 110 -6.12 4.71 -20.38
C PHE A 110 -6.14 5.21 -18.94
N VAL A 111 -5.39 4.58 -18.02
CA VAL A 111 -5.39 5.03 -16.62
C VAL A 111 -4.89 6.48 -16.48
N PRO A 112 -3.76 6.91 -17.07
CA PRO A 112 -3.34 8.30 -17.02
C PRO A 112 -4.32 9.26 -17.69
N HIS A 113 -4.96 8.86 -18.79
CA HIS A 113 -5.97 9.67 -19.46
C HIS A 113 -7.21 9.87 -18.58
N THR A 114 -7.76 8.80 -18.02
CA THR A 114 -8.89 8.85 -17.07
C THR A 114 -8.55 9.68 -15.84
N GLN A 115 -7.32 9.56 -15.30
CA GLN A 115 -6.86 10.42 -14.20
C GLN A 115 -6.88 11.90 -14.57
N ILE A 116 -6.43 12.29 -15.77
CA ILE A 116 -6.53 13.69 -16.22
C ILE A 116 -7.99 14.13 -16.27
N ARG A 117 -8.90 13.31 -16.80
CA ARG A 117 -10.33 13.64 -16.86
C ARG A 117 -10.95 13.84 -15.49
N LEU A 118 -10.63 12.96 -14.54
CA LEU A 118 -11.08 13.10 -13.16
C LEU A 118 -10.56 14.39 -12.54
N ILE A 119 -9.29 14.76 -12.78
CA ILE A 119 -8.70 16.02 -12.31
C ILE A 119 -9.39 17.24 -12.95
N VAL A 120 -9.65 17.21 -14.26
CA VAL A 120 -10.39 18.27 -14.97
C VAL A 120 -11.76 18.48 -14.34
N ASN A 121 -12.50 17.39 -14.09
CA ASN A 121 -13.84 17.46 -13.51
C ASN A 121 -13.83 17.96 -12.06
N GLU A 122 -12.85 17.50 -11.26
CA GLU A 122 -12.76 17.83 -9.83
C GLU A 122 -12.22 19.25 -9.59
N LEU A 123 -11.13 19.63 -10.25
CA LEU A 123 -10.44 20.90 -10.02
C LEU A 123 -10.89 22.00 -10.99
N ARG A 124 -11.68 21.67 -12.02
CA ARG A 124 -12.12 22.59 -13.09
C ARG A 124 -10.93 23.25 -13.80
N GLU A 125 -9.85 22.49 -13.96
CA GLU A 125 -8.62 22.90 -14.64
C GLU A 125 -8.68 22.54 -16.14
N SER A 126 -7.83 23.17 -16.95
CA SER A 126 -7.65 22.77 -18.35
C SER A 126 -7.00 21.37 -18.42
N PRO A 127 -7.16 20.60 -19.52
CA PRO A 127 -6.51 19.29 -19.65
C PRO A 127 -4.98 19.33 -19.48
N ASP A 128 -4.34 20.41 -19.92
CA ASP A 128 -2.88 20.59 -19.77
C ASP A 128 -2.48 20.87 -18.32
N ASP A 129 -3.26 21.70 -17.61
CA ASP A 129 -3.06 21.95 -16.18
C ASP A 129 -3.33 20.68 -15.36
N ALA A 130 -4.39 19.94 -15.69
CA ALA A 130 -4.71 18.66 -15.06
C ALA A 130 -3.60 17.62 -15.27
N ARG A 131 -2.99 17.57 -16.47
CA ARG A 131 -1.80 16.76 -16.73
C ARG A 131 -0.64 17.17 -15.83
N LYS A 132 -0.36 18.47 -15.71
CA LYS A 132 0.68 18.98 -14.80
C LYS A 132 0.39 18.60 -13.35
N THR A 133 -0.86 18.77 -12.92
CA THR A 133 -1.35 18.36 -11.59
C THR A 133 -1.12 16.88 -11.34
N LEU A 134 -1.41 15.99 -12.32
CA LEU A 134 -1.14 14.55 -12.21
C LEU A 134 0.34 14.24 -11.89
N TYR A 135 1.28 14.95 -12.53
CA TYR A 135 2.71 14.77 -12.25
C TYR A 135 3.13 15.37 -10.92
N GLU A 136 2.75 16.62 -10.65
CA GLU A 136 3.15 17.36 -9.42
C GLU A 136 2.59 16.73 -8.15
N SER A 137 1.40 16.12 -8.24
CA SER A 137 0.70 15.54 -7.09
C SER A 137 1.07 14.09 -6.79
N SER A 138 1.91 13.45 -7.60
CA SER A 138 2.29 12.04 -7.43
C SER A 138 2.93 11.73 -6.07
N GLU A 139 3.81 12.62 -5.58
CA GLU A 139 4.41 12.45 -4.24
C GLU A 139 3.37 12.64 -3.13
N PHE A 140 2.41 13.56 -3.32
CA PHE A 140 1.31 13.76 -2.38
C PHE A 140 0.42 12.53 -2.30
N GLY A 141 -0.07 12.00 -3.42
CA GLY A 141 -0.92 10.80 -3.40
C GLY A 141 -0.19 9.60 -2.81
N ARG A 142 1.11 9.43 -3.08
CA ARG A 142 1.90 8.35 -2.46
C ARG A 142 1.95 8.44 -0.93
N LEU A 143 1.97 9.65 -0.38
CA LEU A 143 2.07 9.89 1.06
C LEU A 143 0.71 9.87 1.78
N PHE A 144 -0.34 10.39 1.14
CA PHE A 144 -1.66 10.57 1.75
C PHE A 144 -2.65 9.45 1.41
N HIS A 145 -2.45 8.80 0.27
CA HIS A 145 -3.27 7.73 -0.30
C HIS A 145 -2.40 6.49 -0.56
N SER A 146 -1.76 6.02 0.52
CA SER A 146 -0.97 4.78 0.52
C SER A 146 -1.87 3.56 0.77
N ASP A 147 -1.46 2.40 0.26
CA ASP A 147 -2.20 1.12 0.38
C ASP A 147 -2.70 0.83 1.80
N VAL A 148 -1.90 1.14 2.83
CA VAL A 148 -2.25 0.88 4.22
C VAL A 148 -3.34 1.84 4.71
N SER A 149 -3.21 3.13 4.38
CA SER A 149 -4.16 4.17 4.80
C SER A 149 -5.52 4.00 4.14
N ASP A 150 -5.52 3.61 2.87
CA ASP A 150 -6.74 3.55 2.05
C ASP A 150 -7.50 2.25 2.26
N ARG A 151 -6.80 1.12 2.46
CA ARG A 151 -7.45 -0.14 2.87
C ARG A 151 -8.15 0.00 4.22
N ALA A 152 -7.54 0.73 5.17
CA ALA A 152 -8.17 1.01 6.46
C ALA A 152 -9.44 1.87 6.29
N ARG A 153 -9.40 2.92 5.45
CA ARG A 153 -10.56 3.78 5.14
C ARG A 153 -11.69 3.01 4.46
N LEU A 154 -11.38 2.22 3.44
CA LEU A 154 -12.38 1.44 2.72
C LEU A 154 -13.02 0.38 3.61
N THR A 155 -12.22 -0.32 4.42
CA THR A 155 -12.74 -1.31 5.38
C THR A 155 -13.71 -0.64 6.37
N ALA A 156 -13.35 0.54 6.89
CA ALA A 156 -14.22 1.31 7.77
C ALA A 156 -15.51 1.79 7.06
N HIS A 157 -15.43 2.18 5.79
CA HIS A 157 -16.59 2.61 5.01
C HIS A 157 -17.55 1.45 4.69
N LEU A 158 -17.03 0.32 4.22
CA LEU A 158 -17.82 -0.88 3.96
C LEU A 158 -18.49 -1.42 5.24
N ALA A 159 -17.79 -1.37 6.37
CA ALA A 159 -18.35 -1.73 7.67
C ALA A 159 -19.48 -0.78 8.12
N ALA A 160 -19.42 0.49 7.74
CA ALA A 160 -20.48 1.46 8.02
C ALA A 160 -21.71 1.25 7.12
N GLN A 161 -21.50 0.87 5.85
CA GLN A 161 -22.58 0.59 4.89
C GLN A 161 -23.30 -0.74 5.14
N SER A 162 -22.64 -1.73 5.72
CA SER A 162 -23.26 -3.04 6.03
C SER A 162 -24.12 -3.03 7.30
N HIS A 163 -24.03 -1.98 8.12
CA HIS A 163 -24.78 -1.87 9.39
C HIS A 163 -25.45 -0.51 9.62
N PRO A 164 -26.26 0.04 8.69
CA PRO A 164 -26.93 1.32 8.93
C PRO A 164 -28.04 1.23 9.99
N ASN A 165 -28.53 0.03 10.34
CA ASN A 165 -29.67 -0.16 11.25
C ASN A 165 -29.57 -1.37 12.22
N ALA A 166 -28.37 -1.87 12.53
CA ALA A 166 -28.22 -3.04 13.42
C ALA A 166 -28.48 -2.75 14.93
N ALA A 167 -29.24 -1.72 15.27
CA ALA A 167 -29.63 -1.37 16.65
C ALA A 167 -31.11 -1.61 16.97
N ALA A 168 -31.90 -2.29 16.11
CA ALA A 168 -33.31 -2.52 16.39
C ALA A 168 -33.87 -3.81 15.76
N ASP A 169 -33.40 -5.00 16.16
CA ASP A 169 -34.25 -6.19 16.22
C ASP A 169 -33.60 -7.29 17.09
N PRO A 170 -34.16 -7.66 18.25
CA PRO A 170 -33.61 -8.73 19.08
C PRO A 170 -34.07 -10.15 18.69
N ASP A 171 -34.93 -10.35 17.67
CA ASP A 171 -35.63 -11.65 17.48
C ASP A 171 -35.59 -12.27 16.06
N ALA A 172 -34.55 -12.07 15.24
CA ALA A 172 -34.47 -12.71 13.91
C ALA A 172 -33.74 -14.08 13.92
N PRO A 173 -34.37 -15.20 13.51
CA PRO A 173 -33.74 -16.53 13.48
C PRO A 173 -33.00 -16.86 12.17
N GLU A 174 -32.01 -17.76 12.31
CA GLU A 174 -31.14 -18.35 11.29
C GLU A 174 -31.85 -18.76 9.99
N LEU A 175 -31.27 -18.37 8.85
CA LEU A 175 -31.51 -18.99 7.55
C LEU A 175 -30.18 -19.48 6.96
N ARG A 176 -30.09 -20.81 6.87
CA ARG A 176 -28.96 -21.59 6.36
C ARG A 176 -29.48 -22.42 5.17
N MET A 177 -28.61 -22.61 4.17
CA MET A 177 -28.72 -23.41 2.94
C MET A 177 -29.52 -22.82 1.77
N GLU A 178 -28.81 -22.54 0.67
CA GLU A 178 -28.90 -23.29 -0.60
C GLU A 178 -27.99 -22.64 -1.65
N LEU A 179 -26.87 -23.28 -2.01
CA LEU A 179 -26.15 -23.06 -3.26
C LEU A 179 -25.12 -24.19 -3.47
N GLU A 180 -25.63 -25.36 -3.82
CA GLU A 180 -24.89 -26.39 -4.55
C GLU A 180 -25.73 -26.73 -5.78
N HIS A 181 -25.32 -26.26 -6.96
CA HIS A 181 -25.41 -26.96 -8.25
C HIS A 181 -24.92 -26.03 -9.37
N GLN A 182 -24.23 -26.63 -10.35
CA GLN A 182 -23.56 -26.06 -11.53
C GLN A 182 -22.09 -25.67 -11.24
N SER A 183 -21.07 -26.17 -11.93
CA SER A 183 -21.00 -27.13 -13.03
C SER A 183 -19.58 -27.67 -13.13
N GLU A 184 -19.46 -28.99 -13.27
CA GLU A 184 -18.26 -29.67 -13.72
C GLU A 184 -18.05 -29.38 -15.21
N SER A 185 -16.87 -28.90 -15.60
CA SER A 185 -16.37 -29.02 -16.97
C SER A 185 -14.93 -29.51 -16.94
N GLU A 186 -14.75 -30.77 -17.33
CA GLU A 186 -13.49 -31.46 -17.53
C GLU A 186 -12.60 -30.74 -18.56
N THR A 187 -11.48 -30.18 -18.14
CA THR A 187 -10.35 -29.91 -19.04
C THR A 187 -9.42 -31.12 -19.08
N ARG A 188 -9.55 -31.93 -20.14
CA ARG A 188 -8.57 -32.95 -20.53
C ARG A 188 -7.30 -32.25 -21.02
N PHE A 189 -6.20 -32.40 -20.29
CA PHE A 189 -4.87 -32.06 -20.79
C PHE A 189 -4.37 -33.14 -21.76
N PRO A 190 -3.75 -32.77 -22.91
CA PRO A 190 -3.08 -33.73 -23.78
C PRO A 190 -1.79 -34.27 -23.15
N PRO A 191 -1.30 -35.45 -23.57
CA PRO A 191 -0.10 -36.06 -23.01
C PRO A 191 1.14 -35.26 -23.40
N MET A 192 1.93 -34.88 -22.39
CA MET A 192 3.25 -34.27 -22.58
C MET A 192 4.23 -35.29 -23.19
N SER A 193 4.79 -34.96 -24.35
CA SER A 193 5.90 -35.69 -24.97
C SER A 193 7.21 -35.49 -24.20
N PRO A 194 8.15 -36.46 -24.24
CA PRO A 194 9.33 -36.46 -23.39
C PRO A 194 10.48 -35.74 -24.08
N LEU A 195 10.95 -34.64 -23.49
CA LEU A 195 12.24 -34.04 -23.85
C LEU A 195 12.91 -33.58 -22.56
N TYR A 196 13.96 -34.29 -22.16
CA TYR A 196 15.29 -33.77 -21.83
C TYR A 196 16.20 -34.97 -21.48
N ASN A 197 17.15 -35.26 -22.37
CA ASN A 197 18.27 -36.15 -22.08
C ASN A 197 19.22 -35.43 -21.12
N LEU A 198 19.24 -35.86 -19.85
CA LEU A 198 20.28 -35.52 -18.88
C LEU A 198 21.49 -36.44 -19.12
N PRO A 199 22.74 -35.92 -19.12
CA PRO A 199 23.93 -36.75 -19.19
C PRO A 199 24.08 -37.60 -17.92
N ASP A 200 24.56 -38.83 -18.11
CA ASP A 200 24.76 -39.87 -17.09
C ASP A 200 25.42 -39.33 -15.81
N LEU A 201 24.61 -39.21 -14.74
CA LEU A 201 25.14 -39.05 -13.40
C LEU A 201 25.67 -40.41 -12.92
N PRO A 202 26.85 -40.44 -12.26
CA PRO A 202 27.44 -41.69 -11.80
C PRO A 202 26.50 -42.40 -10.82
N LEU A 203 26.19 -43.66 -11.15
CA LEU A 203 25.43 -44.58 -10.31
C LEU A 203 26.00 -44.57 -8.88
N TRP A 204 25.20 -44.02 -7.97
CA TRP A 204 25.50 -44.01 -6.54
C TRP A 204 25.57 -45.46 -6.06
N GLN A 205 26.77 -45.95 -5.77
CA GLN A 205 26.94 -47.27 -5.17
C GLN A 205 26.52 -47.18 -3.69
N PRO A 206 25.56 -48.00 -3.23
CA PRO A 206 25.18 -48.01 -1.83
C PRO A 206 26.37 -48.47 -0.99
N SER A 207 26.77 -47.64 -0.03
CA SER A 207 27.74 -48.02 1.01
C SER A 207 27.18 -49.19 1.83
N PRO A 208 28.03 -50.12 2.32
CA PRO A 208 27.57 -51.29 3.03
C PRO A 208 26.95 -50.90 4.40
N GLU A 209 25.70 -51.32 4.58
CA GLU A 209 25.00 -51.57 5.84
C GLU A 209 25.14 -50.52 6.94
N ILE A 210 24.46 -49.38 6.76
CA ILE A 210 23.96 -48.61 7.92
C ILE A 210 22.81 -49.42 8.52
N GLN A 211 23.09 -50.21 9.55
CA GLN A 211 22.05 -50.79 10.39
C GLN A 211 21.36 -49.65 11.15
N VAL A 212 20.27 -49.13 10.57
CA VAL A 212 19.35 -48.24 11.28
C VAL A 212 18.76 -49.07 12.41
N LYS A 213 19.27 -48.87 13.61
CA LYS A 213 18.68 -49.41 14.83
C LYS A 213 17.34 -48.69 15.00
N ILE A 214 16.27 -49.30 14.49
CA ILE A 214 14.90 -48.82 14.65
C ILE A 214 14.61 -48.89 16.15
N GLU A 215 14.73 -47.75 16.84
CA GLU A 215 14.24 -47.61 18.19
C GLU A 215 12.72 -47.84 18.16
N PRO A 216 12.15 -48.56 19.14
CA PRO A 216 10.73 -48.90 19.13
C PRO A 216 9.92 -47.61 19.08
N GLU A 217 9.09 -47.48 18.04
CA GLU A 217 8.15 -46.37 17.86
C GLU A 217 7.31 -46.23 19.13
N THR A 218 7.56 -45.17 19.90
CA THR A 218 6.63 -44.76 20.94
C THR A 218 5.34 -44.39 20.24
N GLU A 219 4.23 -45.10 20.52
CA GLU A 219 2.90 -44.80 19.99
C GLU A 219 2.57 -43.32 20.24
N VAL A 220 2.77 -42.49 19.22
CA VAL A 220 2.34 -41.09 19.22
C VAL A 220 0.83 -41.12 19.01
N ASP A 221 0.07 -40.56 19.96
CA ASP A 221 -1.38 -40.42 19.80
C ASP A 221 -1.67 -39.72 18.46
N PRO A 222 -2.37 -40.37 17.51
CA PRO A 222 -2.67 -39.78 16.21
C PRO A 222 -3.40 -38.43 16.32
N ASN A 223 -4.12 -38.20 17.42
CA ASN A 223 -4.83 -36.94 17.67
C ASN A 223 -3.92 -35.81 18.17
N SER A 224 -2.64 -36.09 18.45
CA SER A 224 -1.66 -35.10 18.89
C SER A 224 -0.99 -34.37 17.73
N LEU A 225 -1.17 -34.83 16.48
CA LEU A 225 -0.59 -34.23 15.28
C LEU A 225 -1.62 -33.39 14.51
N CYS A 226 -1.13 -32.35 13.85
CA CYS A 226 -1.93 -31.54 12.95
C CYS A 226 -2.26 -32.33 11.67
N SER A 227 -3.54 -32.38 11.30
CA SER A 227 -4.03 -33.07 10.11
C SER A 227 -3.47 -32.56 8.77
N PHE A 228 -2.77 -31.42 8.73
CA PHE A 228 -2.31 -30.83 7.47
C PHE A 228 -0.80 -30.63 7.35
N CYS A 229 -0.10 -30.38 8.46
CA CYS A 229 1.36 -30.15 8.45
C CYS A 229 2.15 -31.18 9.28
N ASP A 230 1.48 -32.16 9.87
CA ASP A 230 2.06 -33.27 10.63
C ASP A 230 2.88 -32.86 11.87
N THR A 231 2.86 -31.58 12.26
CA THR A 231 3.50 -31.14 13.50
C THR A 231 2.53 -31.20 14.68
N ALA A 232 3.05 -31.35 15.90
CA ALA A 232 2.23 -31.48 17.10
C ALA A 232 1.24 -30.31 17.28
N LEU A 233 0.04 -30.62 17.78
CA LEU A 233 -0.96 -29.64 18.20
C LEU A 233 -0.65 -29.11 19.61
N PRO A 234 -1.15 -27.91 19.97
CA PRO A 234 -1.08 -27.44 21.35
C PRO A 234 -1.84 -28.39 22.29
N ILE A 235 -1.33 -28.56 23.51
CA ILE A 235 -1.93 -29.43 24.54
C ILE A 235 -3.36 -28.97 24.89
N SER A 236 -3.62 -27.67 24.85
CA SER A 236 -4.92 -27.06 25.12
C SER A 236 -5.26 -26.08 24.00
N PRO A 237 -5.78 -26.55 22.85
CA PRO A 237 -6.11 -25.69 21.71
C PRO A 237 -7.20 -24.69 22.10
N SER A 238 -7.11 -23.47 21.56
CA SER A 238 -8.13 -22.45 21.78
C SER A 238 -9.46 -22.83 21.11
N PRO A 239 -10.61 -22.32 21.60
CA PRO A 239 -11.90 -22.53 20.95
C PRO A 239 -11.91 -22.09 19.48
N GLU A 240 -11.15 -21.05 19.15
CA GLU A 240 -11.02 -20.55 17.78
C GLU A 240 -10.23 -21.53 16.90
N LEU A 241 -9.12 -22.08 17.41
CA LEU A 241 -8.33 -23.06 16.68
C LEU A 241 -9.14 -24.35 16.42
N ILE A 242 -9.94 -24.78 17.39
CA ILE A 242 -10.86 -25.91 17.23
C ILE A 242 -11.87 -25.60 16.11
N ARG A 243 -12.52 -24.43 16.12
CA ARG A 243 -13.47 -24.04 15.06
C ARG A 243 -12.82 -24.01 13.68
N LEU A 244 -11.59 -23.47 13.58
CA LEU A 244 -10.84 -23.42 12.32
C LEU A 244 -10.52 -24.83 11.82
N ARG A 245 -10.09 -25.73 12.72
CA ARG A 245 -9.88 -27.14 12.38
C ARG A 245 -11.16 -27.78 11.87
N ASP A 246 -12.26 -27.67 12.61
CA ASP A 246 -13.53 -28.30 12.23
C ASP A 246 -14.04 -27.79 10.87
N SER A 247 -13.82 -26.51 10.59
CA SER A 247 -14.17 -25.88 9.31
C SER A 247 -13.30 -26.42 8.15
N LEU A 248 -12.00 -26.61 8.39
CA LEU A 248 -11.08 -27.18 7.40
C LEU A 248 -11.32 -28.68 7.20
N ASP A 249 -11.64 -29.41 8.25
CA ASP A 249 -11.97 -30.84 8.19
C ASP A 249 -13.21 -31.08 7.34
N ALA A 250 -14.23 -30.22 7.45
CA ALA A 250 -15.45 -30.30 6.66
C ALA A 250 -15.22 -30.17 5.13
N ILE A 251 -14.20 -29.42 4.71
CA ILE A 251 -13.92 -29.15 3.29
C ILE A 251 -12.74 -29.94 2.72
N SER A 252 -11.97 -30.65 3.54
CA SER A 252 -10.78 -31.41 3.14
C SER A 252 -11.07 -32.91 3.00
N ARG A 253 -10.15 -33.66 2.39
CA ARG A 253 -10.29 -35.11 2.20
C ARG A 253 -9.27 -35.86 3.05
N ALA A 254 -9.68 -36.99 3.64
CA ALA A 254 -8.75 -37.85 4.37
C ALA A 254 -7.67 -38.40 3.44
N ASP A 255 -6.41 -38.31 3.85
CA ASP A 255 -5.23 -38.76 3.10
C ASP A 255 -4.19 -39.32 4.09
N PRO A 256 -4.50 -40.42 4.80
CA PRO A 256 -3.67 -40.91 5.90
C PRO A 256 -2.28 -41.32 5.41
N ILE A 257 -1.24 -40.91 6.14
CA ILE A 257 0.16 -41.25 5.87
C ILE A 257 0.76 -42.06 7.01
N PRO A 258 1.84 -42.85 6.78
CA PRO A 258 2.58 -43.49 7.85
C PRO A 258 3.04 -42.45 8.89
N GLY A 259 2.62 -42.61 10.15
CA GLY A 259 2.93 -41.69 11.25
C GLY A 259 1.85 -40.63 11.55
N ASN A 260 0.89 -40.40 10.64
CA ASN A 260 -0.27 -39.55 10.91
C ASN A 260 -1.53 -40.12 10.23
N ALA A 261 -2.23 -41.00 10.95
CA ALA A 261 -3.49 -41.58 10.48
C ALA A 261 -4.61 -40.53 10.32
N GLY A 262 -4.46 -39.35 10.94
CA GLY A 262 -5.38 -38.22 10.84
C GLY A 262 -4.99 -37.21 9.75
N HIS A 263 -4.02 -37.50 8.89
CA HIS A 263 -3.61 -36.61 7.81
C HIS A 263 -4.73 -36.41 6.78
N ARG A 264 -4.85 -35.17 6.29
CA ARG A 264 -5.89 -34.73 5.36
C ARG A 264 -5.26 -33.87 4.27
N ARG A 265 -5.70 -34.11 3.05
CA ARG A 265 -5.33 -33.32 1.88
C ARG A 265 -6.21 -32.07 1.80
N PRO A 266 -5.62 -30.86 1.81
CA PRO A 266 -6.39 -29.62 1.80
C PRO A 266 -6.92 -29.27 0.41
N THR A 267 -8.08 -28.60 0.39
CA THR A 267 -8.68 -28.06 -0.84
C THR A 267 -8.00 -26.76 -1.28
N SER A 268 -7.44 -25.99 -0.32
CA SER A 268 -6.64 -24.79 -0.60
C SER A 268 -5.52 -24.66 0.43
N MET A 269 -4.28 -24.50 -0.05
CA MET A 269 -3.10 -24.28 0.81
C MET A 269 -3.18 -22.96 1.58
N MET A 270 -3.84 -21.94 1.01
CA MET A 270 -3.97 -20.63 1.65
C MET A 270 -4.82 -20.71 2.92
N LEU A 271 -5.92 -21.46 2.90
CA LEU A 271 -6.79 -21.65 4.07
C LEU A 271 -6.09 -22.44 5.18
N VAL A 272 -5.32 -23.46 4.80
CA VAL A 272 -4.54 -24.25 5.76
C VAL A 272 -3.38 -23.48 6.35
N GLY A 273 -2.76 -22.57 5.58
CA GLY A 273 -1.65 -21.74 6.05
C GLY A 273 -1.97 -21.01 7.36
N GLY A 274 -3.12 -20.34 7.42
CA GLY A 274 -3.56 -19.61 8.61
C GLY A 274 -3.81 -20.51 9.82
N TYR A 275 -4.42 -21.68 9.62
CA TYR A 275 -4.60 -22.67 10.70
C TYR A 275 -3.26 -23.22 11.20
N CYS A 276 -2.38 -23.61 10.28
CA CYS A 276 -1.05 -24.14 10.57
C CYS A 276 -0.16 -23.13 11.29
N GLU A 277 -0.28 -21.85 10.96
CA GLU A 277 0.36 -20.76 11.67
C GLU A 277 -0.21 -20.59 13.09
N LYS A 278 -1.53 -20.57 13.22
CA LYS A 278 -2.19 -20.38 14.52
C LYS A 278 -1.87 -21.50 15.52
N HIS A 279 -1.91 -22.78 15.14
CA HIS A 279 -1.61 -23.83 16.13
C HIS A 279 -0.12 -23.85 16.52
N ARG A 280 0.80 -23.47 15.62
CA ARG A 280 2.23 -23.29 15.96
C ARG A 280 2.41 -22.14 16.94
N LEU A 281 1.67 -21.04 16.74
CA LEU A 281 1.63 -19.93 17.69
C LEU A 281 1.14 -20.39 19.07
N GLU A 282 0.01 -21.10 19.13
CA GLU A 282 -0.56 -21.60 20.39
C GLU A 282 0.33 -22.64 21.08
N ARG A 283 1.04 -23.47 20.32
CA ARG A 283 1.95 -24.48 20.85
C ARG A 283 3.26 -23.88 21.34
N ASP A 284 3.92 -23.08 20.51
CA ASP A 284 5.32 -22.70 20.72
C ASP A 284 5.47 -21.31 21.33
N ILE A 285 4.57 -20.38 21.00
CA ILE A 285 4.73 -18.95 21.31
C ILE A 285 3.88 -18.57 22.52
N PHE A 286 2.64 -19.03 22.62
CA PHE A 286 1.76 -18.69 23.75
C PHE A 286 2.32 -19.12 25.11
N PRO A 287 2.88 -20.33 25.29
CA PRO A 287 3.48 -20.69 26.58
C PRO A 287 4.64 -19.77 26.95
N ARG A 288 5.46 -19.35 25.97
CA ARG A 288 6.54 -18.37 26.19
C ARG A 288 5.99 -16.99 26.52
N ALA A 289 4.94 -16.55 25.84
CA ALA A 289 4.29 -15.27 26.11
C ALA A 289 3.70 -15.21 27.53
N ILE A 290 3.05 -16.30 27.96
CA ILE A 290 2.50 -16.44 29.32
C ILE A 290 3.62 -16.44 30.35
N ALA A 291 4.67 -17.25 30.14
CA ALA A 291 5.82 -17.32 31.04
C ALA A 291 6.57 -15.98 31.13
N GLY A 292 6.69 -15.28 29.99
CA GLY A 292 7.32 -13.97 29.86
C GLY A 292 6.41 -12.79 30.23
N LYS A 293 5.15 -13.05 30.62
CA LYS A 293 4.12 -12.04 30.94
C LYS A 293 3.91 -11.00 29.84
N TRP A 294 4.06 -11.38 28.56
CA TRP A 294 3.82 -10.46 27.45
C TRP A 294 2.36 -10.00 27.46
N LEU A 295 2.10 -8.77 27.03
CA LEU A 295 0.74 -8.22 27.05
C LEU A 295 -0.11 -8.84 25.94
N PHE A 296 -1.12 -9.62 26.33
CA PHE A 296 -2.10 -10.19 25.41
C PHE A 296 -3.07 -9.12 24.89
N THR A 297 -3.29 -8.07 25.66
CA THR A 297 -4.18 -6.96 25.30
C THR A 297 -3.48 -5.64 25.58
N PRO A 298 -2.54 -5.21 24.71
CA PRO A 298 -1.90 -3.92 24.86
C PRO A 298 -2.94 -2.79 24.82
N ASP A 299 -2.80 -1.80 25.71
CA ASP A 299 -3.65 -0.61 25.70
C ASP A 299 -3.16 0.38 24.63
N PHE A 300 -3.62 0.17 23.40
CA PHE A 300 -3.28 1.03 22.26
C PHE A 300 -3.84 2.45 22.39
N SER A 301 -4.87 2.67 23.22
CA SER A 301 -5.48 3.99 23.40
C SER A 301 -4.54 4.98 24.10
N THR A 302 -3.70 4.47 25.01
CA THR A 302 -2.71 5.28 25.73
C THR A 302 -1.31 5.16 25.15
N LEU A 303 -1.04 4.15 24.32
CA LEU A 303 0.29 3.87 23.77
C LEU A 303 0.93 5.08 23.09
N PHE A 304 0.20 5.81 22.23
CA PHE A 304 0.73 7.00 21.56
C PHE A 304 1.22 8.06 22.56
N LYS A 305 0.42 8.36 23.59
CA LYS A 305 0.79 9.32 24.64
C LYS A 305 2.01 8.85 25.43
N ARG A 306 2.09 7.55 25.73
CA ARG A 306 3.25 6.94 26.41
C ARG A 306 4.52 7.09 25.57
N ILE A 307 4.45 6.82 24.27
CA ILE A 307 5.60 6.99 23.37
C ILE A 307 6.03 8.47 23.30
N LEU A 308 5.09 9.40 23.19
CA LEU A 308 5.42 10.83 23.22
C LEU A 308 6.09 11.27 24.53
N SER A 309 5.76 10.63 25.66
CA SER A 309 6.42 10.91 26.93
C SER A 309 7.91 10.51 26.94
N LEU A 310 8.33 9.64 26.03
CA LEU A 310 9.74 9.27 25.84
C LEU A 310 10.55 10.33 25.08
N ARG A 311 9.92 11.40 24.57
CA ARG A 311 10.60 12.42 23.77
C ARG A 311 11.91 12.93 24.39
N PRO A 312 11.99 13.31 25.68
CA PRO A 312 13.24 13.80 26.25
C PRO A 312 14.37 12.76 26.15
N ALA A 313 14.08 11.50 26.46
CA ALA A 313 15.05 10.41 26.39
C ALA A 313 15.47 10.10 24.94
N LEU A 314 14.54 10.16 23.99
CA LEU A 314 14.83 9.91 22.59
C LEU A 314 15.60 11.08 21.95
N VAL A 315 15.40 12.32 22.40
CA VAL A 315 16.19 13.48 21.93
C VAL A 315 17.65 13.35 22.38
N VAL A 316 17.89 13.03 23.66
CA VAL A 316 19.25 12.76 24.15
C VAL A 316 19.90 11.61 23.38
N LEU A 317 19.15 10.52 23.14
CA LEU A 317 19.64 9.43 22.32
C LEU A 317 19.91 9.85 20.87
N ASN A 318 19.11 10.76 20.31
CA ASN A 318 19.31 11.24 18.95
C ASN A 318 20.54 12.16 18.82
N GLU A 319 20.91 12.89 19.87
CA GLU A 319 22.16 13.67 19.92
C GLU A 319 23.39 12.75 20.06
N GLU A 320 23.22 11.61 20.72
CA GLU A 320 24.26 10.59 20.93
C GLU A 320 23.95 9.29 20.17
N ILE A 321 23.49 9.39 18.91
CA ILE A 321 22.91 8.26 18.20
C ILE A 321 23.89 7.08 18.00
N GLU A 322 25.19 7.35 17.96
CA GLU A 322 26.26 6.36 17.89
C GLU A 322 26.31 5.42 19.12
N ASN A 323 25.74 5.84 20.26
CA ASN A 323 25.61 4.99 21.45
C ASN A 323 24.49 3.96 21.32
N SER A 324 23.53 4.17 20.41
CA SER A 324 22.46 3.22 20.14
C SER A 324 23.00 1.92 19.53
N SER A 325 22.66 0.81 20.16
CA SER A 325 22.94 -0.51 19.57
C SER A 325 22.19 -0.72 18.25
N PHE A 326 20.98 -0.18 18.12
CA PHE A 326 20.21 -0.28 16.89
C PHE A 326 20.82 0.55 15.76
N PHE A 327 21.33 1.75 16.06
CA PHE A 327 22.04 2.58 15.08
C PHE A 327 23.30 1.88 14.57
N ARG A 328 24.13 1.33 15.47
CA ARG A 328 25.33 0.59 15.06
C ARG A 328 25.01 -0.64 14.23
N ASP A 329 23.97 -1.38 14.62
CA ASP A 329 23.49 -2.52 13.83
C ASP A 329 23.08 -2.02 12.43
N ALA A 330 22.24 -0.98 12.33
CA ALA A 330 21.79 -0.35 11.07
C ALA A 330 22.96 0.11 10.21
N LYS A 331 23.86 0.91 10.78
CA LYS A 331 25.06 1.42 10.12
C LYS A 331 25.93 0.29 9.60
N ALA A 332 26.17 -0.78 10.37
CA ALA A 332 26.96 -1.93 9.92
C ALA A 332 26.34 -2.69 8.74
N HIS A 333 25.01 -2.66 8.62
CA HIS A 333 24.29 -3.30 7.51
C HIS A 333 24.29 -2.45 6.24
N TYR A 334 24.10 -1.14 6.38
CA TYR A 334 24.00 -0.21 5.24
C TYR A 334 25.33 0.41 4.82
N THR A 335 26.38 0.29 5.63
CA THR A 335 27.74 0.69 5.21
C THR A 335 28.25 -0.35 4.22
N PRO A 336 28.60 0.06 2.97
CA PRO A 336 29.17 -0.86 2.00
C PRO A 336 30.42 -1.51 2.59
N LYS A 337 30.44 -2.84 2.66
CA LYS A 337 31.67 -3.55 2.98
C LYS A 337 32.67 -3.32 1.85
N PRO A 338 33.98 -3.16 2.14
CA PRO A 338 34.98 -3.13 1.09
C PRO A 338 34.82 -4.39 0.24
N PRO A 339 34.80 -4.26 -1.10
CA PRO A 339 34.58 -5.40 -1.98
C PRO A 339 35.62 -6.48 -1.70
N GLN A 340 35.18 -7.73 -1.52
CA GLN A 340 36.11 -8.85 -1.54
C GLN A 340 36.70 -9.00 -2.95
N PRO A 341 37.91 -9.57 -3.12
CA PRO A 341 38.50 -9.77 -4.44
C PRO A 341 37.52 -10.54 -5.36
N GLY A 342 37.02 -9.87 -6.40
CA GLY A 342 36.04 -10.43 -7.34
C GLY A 342 34.57 -10.05 -7.09
N GLU A 343 34.26 -9.35 -6.00
CA GLU A 343 32.90 -8.91 -5.69
C GLU A 343 32.72 -7.43 -6.06
N GLN A 344 31.68 -7.08 -6.82
CA GLN A 344 31.42 -5.69 -7.20
C GLN A 344 30.93 -4.89 -5.99
N GLN A 345 31.45 -3.67 -5.84
CA GLN A 345 31.00 -2.75 -4.80
C GLN A 345 29.53 -2.39 -5.01
N MET A 346 28.69 -2.68 -4.01
CA MET A 346 27.26 -2.43 -4.12
C MET A 346 26.93 -0.97 -3.81
N SER A 347 26.08 -0.37 -4.64
CA SER A 347 25.58 0.98 -4.38
C SER A 347 24.51 0.97 -3.28
N MET A 348 24.29 2.12 -2.63
CA MET A 348 23.20 2.27 -1.65
C MET A 348 21.83 1.94 -2.27
N THR A 349 21.63 2.28 -3.55
CA THR A 349 20.41 1.94 -4.30
C THR A 349 20.22 0.43 -4.42
N GLN A 350 21.30 -0.34 -4.59
CA GLN A 350 21.24 -1.81 -4.62
C GLN A 350 20.98 -2.40 -3.23
N LEU A 351 21.54 -1.79 -2.17
CA LEU A 351 21.24 -2.19 -0.79
C LEU A 351 19.78 -1.95 -0.42
N LEU A 352 19.17 -0.89 -0.97
CA LEU A 352 17.76 -0.56 -0.78
C LEU A 352 16.82 -1.27 -1.77
N SER A 353 17.35 -2.08 -2.70
CA SER A 353 16.54 -2.78 -3.70
C SER A 353 15.67 -3.87 -3.07
N VAL A 354 14.50 -4.10 -3.68
CA VAL A 354 13.47 -5.05 -3.22
C VAL A 354 14.04 -6.45 -2.90
N GLY A 355 15.01 -6.92 -3.69
CA GLY A 355 15.66 -8.23 -3.47
C GLY A 355 16.39 -8.33 -2.13
N ARG A 356 17.03 -7.26 -1.66
CA ARG A 356 17.65 -7.23 -0.33
C ARG A 356 16.70 -6.75 0.77
N GLN A 357 15.59 -6.10 0.43
CA GLN A 357 14.51 -5.88 1.39
C GLN A 357 13.97 -7.22 1.93
N TYR A 358 13.94 -8.29 1.14
CA TYR A 358 13.60 -9.62 1.67
C TYR A 358 14.62 -10.15 2.68
N ALA A 359 15.92 -9.90 2.49
CA ALA A 359 16.92 -10.19 3.51
C ALA A 359 16.79 -9.25 4.72
N SER A 360 16.25 -8.04 4.52
CA SER A 360 15.86 -7.14 5.60
C SER A 360 14.52 -7.49 6.23
N VAL A 361 13.70 -8.40 5.67
CA VAL A 361 12.43 -8.81 6.28
C VAL A 361 12.70 -9.46 7.64
N GLU A 362 13.62 -10.42 7.71
CA GLU A 362 14.00 -11.05 8.99
C GLU A 362 14.56 -10.03 10.01
N ARG A 363 15.19 -8.97 9.49
CA ARG A 363 15.74 -7.88 10.29
C ARG A 363 14.67 -6.93 10.82
N LEU A 364 13.77 -6.49 9.94
CA LEU A 364 12.59 -5.70 10.27
C LEU A 364 11.71 -6.47 11.24
N HIS A 365 11.62 -7.79 11.07
CA HIS A 365 10.98 -8.70 12.02
C HIS A 365 11.69 -8.66 13.38
N ALA A 366 13.02 -8.70 13.42
CA ALA A 366 13.79 -8.55 14.65
C ALA A 366 13.77 -7.13 15.27
N GLN A 367 13.28 -6.13 14.55
CA GLN A 367 13.26 -4.71 14.96
C GLN A 367 11.85 -4.12 15.06
N GLY A 368 10.81 -4.92 14.88
CA GLY A 368 9.41 -4.50 14.96
C GLY A 368 8.97 -4.14 16.39
N ALA A 369 7.66 -3.93 16.57
CA ALA A 369 7.09 -3.52 17.85
C ALA A 369 6.87 -4.69 18.86
N GLY A 370 7.50 -5.85 18.64
CA GLY A 370 7.34 -7.03 19.50
C GLY A 370 5.88 -7.47 19.67
N TYR A 371 5.45 -7.74 20.91
CA TYR A 371 4.08 -8.15 21.22
C TYR A 371 2.99 -7.11 20.92
N TYR A 372 3.37 -5.89 20.51
CA TYR A 372 2.41 -4.88 20.06
C TYR A 372 1.95 -5.08 18.61
N GLY A 373 2.62 -5.95 17.85
CA GLY A 373 2.24 -6.28 16.48
C GLY A 373 2.27 -5.11 15.50
N GLU A 374 1.56 -5.25 14.38
CA GLU A 374 1.52 -4.26 13.30
C GLU A 374 0.85 -2.95 13.74
N ILE A 375 -0.25 -3.03 14.48
CA ILE A 375 -0.94 -1.85 15.01
C ILE A 375 -0.02 -1.03 15.91
N GLY A 376 0.72 -1.71 16.78
CA GLY A 376 1.76 -1.08 17.60
C GLY A 376 2.81 -0.39 16.77
N TYR A 377 3.36 -1.11 15.79
CA TYR A 377 4.39 -0.59 14.89
C TYR A 377 3.96 0.72 14.22
N GLU A 378 2.73 0.78 13.69
CA GLU A 378 2.17 2.01 13.11
C GLU A 378 2.09 3.15 14.13
N ILE A 379 1.61 2.87 15.35
CA ILE A 379 1.53 3.87 16.42
C ILE A 379 2.94 4.39 16.79
N PHE A 380 3.92 3.50 16.91
CA PHE A 380 5.32 3.88 17.15
C PHE A 380 5.88 4.73 16.03
N MET A 381 5.72 4.30 14.78
CA MET A 381 6.24 5.00 13.61
C MET A 381 5.67 6.43 13.52
N VAL A 382 4.36 6.56 13.68
CA VAL A 382 3.67 7.86 13.69
C VAL A 382 4.17 8.74 14.84
N ALA A 383 4.29 8.20 16.05
CA ALA A 383 4.76 8.95 17.21
C ALA A 383 6.21 9.43 17.05
N VAL A 384 7.09 8.55 16.57
CA VAL A 384 8.50 8.87 16.32
C VAL A 384 8.63 9.92 15.23
N ARG A 385 7.92 9.77 14.10
CA ARG A 385 7.90 10.77 13.01
C ARG A 385 7.28 12.10 13.44
N PHE A 386 6.41 12.09 14.44
CA PHE A 386 5.89 13.33 15.03
C PHE A 386 6.95 14.04 15.89
N MET A 387 7.76 13.30 16.66
CA MET A 387 8.81 13.86 17.50
C MET A 387 10.04 14.31 16.69
N PHE A 388 10.35 13.60 15.62
CA PHE A 388 11.47 13.83 14.72
C PHE A 388 10.89 14.01 13.31
N PRO A 389 10.77 15.24 12.79
CA PRO A 389 10.36 15.51 11.42
C PRO A 389 11.58 15.56 10.47
N ASP A 390 11.37 15.25 9.19
CA ASP A 390 12.37 15.10 8.12
C ASP A 390 13.28 16.35 7.85
N GLY A 391 13.12 17.45 8.59
CA GLY A 391 13.96 18.66 8.50
C GLY A 391 15.13 18.72 9.49
N VAL A 392 15.39 17.64 10.24
CA VAL A 392 16.56 17.54 11.14
C VAL A 392 17.82 17.26 10.31
N ASN A 393 18.97 17.78 10.75
CA ASN A 393 20.27 17.64 10.08
C ASN A 393 20.58 16.18 9.71
N LEU A 394 20.43 15.84 8.42
CA LEU A 394 20.60 14.49 7.89
C LEU A 394 22.06 14.02 7.93
N GLU A 395 23.02 14.95 7.97
CA GLU A 395 24.44 14.62 8.02
C GLU A 395 24.80 13.86 9.29
N HIS A 396 24.09 14.13 10.40
CA HIS A 396 24.30 13.44 11.67
C HIS A 396 23.99 11.93 11.60
N TYR A 397 23.15 11.51 10.65
CA TYR A 397 22.76 10.11 10.50
C TYR A 397 23.56 9.35 9.45
N ALA A 398 24.46 10.03 8.73
CA ALA A 398 25.22 9.42 7.65
C ALA A 398 25.95 8.14 8.13
N PRO A 399 25.91 7.05 7.34
CA PRO A 399 25.40 6.93 5.97
C PRO A 399 23.91 6.55 5.87
N LEU A 400 23.16 6.52 6.97
CA LEU A 400 21.79 6.00 6.98
C LEU A 400 20.80 7.04 6.42
N PRO A 401 19.87 6.63 5.53
CA PRO A 401 18.77 7.49 5.15
C PRO A 401 17.82 7.69 6.33
N TYR A 402 17.16 8.83 6.37
CA TYR A 402 16.26 9.22 7.45
C TYR A 402 15.18 8.18 7.78
N SER A 403 14.60 7.55 6.73
CA SER A 403 13.60 6.51 6.89
C SER A 403 14.11 5.29 7.65
N VAL A 404 15.37 4.88 7.42
CA VAL A 404 16.02 3.79 8.14
C VAL A 404 16.28 4.18 9.59
N VAL A 405 16.68 5.42 9.86
CA VAL A 405 16.85 5.91 11.24
C VAL A 405 15.52 5.85 12.01
N LEU A 406 14.41 6.26 11.40
CA LEU A 406 13.12 6.14 12.07
C LEU A 406 12.72 4.69 12.31
N ALA A 407 12.77 3.85 11.27
CA ALA A 407 12.23 2.49 11.31
C ALA A 407 13.11 1.50 12.08
N GLU A 408 14.42 1.56 11.90
CA GLU A 408 15.37 0.57 12.44
C GLU A 408 16.12 1.05 13.67
N VAL A 409 16.03 2.34 14.04
CA VAL A 409 16.74 2.90 15.19
C VAL A 409 15.78 3.51 16.20
N LEU A 410 15.12 4.61 15.88
CA LEU A 410 14.32 5.35 16.85
C LEU A 410 13.04 4.61 17.25
N LEU A 411 12.38 3.92 16.31
CA LEU A 411 11.23 3.06 16.61
C LEU A 411 11.58 1.93 17.58
N PRO A 412 12.59 1.08 17.32
CA PRO A 412 12.92 0.01 18.25
C PRO A 412 13.49 0.54 19.57
N GLU A 413 14.19 1.67 19.59
CA GLU A 413 14.61 2.33 20.84
C GLU A 413 13.41 2.79 21.69
N ALA A 414 12.36 3.31 21.04
CA ALA A 414 11.11 3.65 21.73
C ALA A 414 10.38 2.39 22.20
N ALA A 415 10.30 1.36 21.36
CA ALA A 415 9.62 0.10 21.68
C ALA A 415 10.29 -0.63 22.86
N VAL A 416 11.63 -0.70 22.90
CA VAL A 416 12.36 -1.28 24.04
C VAL A 416 12.01 -0.55 25.34
N ARG A 417 12.00 0.79 25.35
CA ARG A 417 11.65 1.58 26.54
C ARG A 417 10.21 1.39 27.00
N ILE A 418 9.27 1.22 26.06
CA ILE A 418 7.88 0.88 26.41
C ILE A 418 7.81 -0.52 27.03
N VAL A 419 8.54 -1.51 26.49
CA VAL A 419 8.62 -2.86 27.05
C VAL A 419 9.28 -2.85 28.44
N GLU A 420 10.32 -2.04 28.66
CA GLU A 420 10.91 -1.82 29.98
C GLU A 420 9.88 -1.34 30.99
N GLN A 421 9.03 -0.38 30.59
CA GLN A 421 7.97 0.15 31.45
C GLN A 421 6.86 -0.87 31.73
N ASP A 422 6.44 -1.64 30.73
CA ASP A 422 5.34 -2.61 30.88
C ASP A 422 5.71 -3.79 31.77
N LEU A 423 6.94 -4.28 31.63
CA LEU A 423 7.39 -5.52 32.25
C LEU A 423 8.39 -5.30 33.40
N GLU A 424 8.69 -4.04 33.71
CA GLU A 424 9.67 -3.62 34.73
C GLU A 424 11.04 -4.30 34.52
N LEU A 425 11.50 -4.30 33.27
CA LEU A 425 12.72 -5.00 32.85
C LEU A 425 13.91 -4.06 32.67
N SER A 426 15.12 -4.62 32.78
CA SER A 426 16.33 -3.92 32.31
C SER A 426 16.32 -3.74 30.79
N PRO A 427 17.01 -2.73 30.24
CA PRO A 427 17.05 -2.49 28.79
C PRO A 427 17.48 -3.69 27.96
N ARG A 428 18.47 -4.46 28.45
CA ARG A 428 18.94 -5.67 27.78
C ARG A 428 17.89 -6.77 27.76
N ALA A 429 17.11 -6.92 28.84
CA ALA A 429 16.04 -7.90 28.92
C ALA A 429 14.84 -7.47 28.05
N ALA A 430 14.46 -6.20 28.08
CA ALA A 430 13.40 -5.64 27.24
C ALA A 430 13.71 -5.78 25.73
N LYS A 431 14.96 -5.50 25.31
CA LYS A 431 15.39 -5.73 23.92
C LYS A 431 15.26 -7.20 23.49
N ARG A 432 15.50 -8.14 24.41
CA ARG A 432 15.31 -9.58 24.14
C ARG A 432 13.83 -9.90 23.99
N VAL A 433 12.99 -9.43 24.92
CA VAL A 433 11.54 -9.62 24.85
C VAL A 433 10.97 -9.04 23.56
N LEU A 434 11.38 -7.84 23.15
CA LEU A 434 10.94 -7.21 21.90
C LEU A 434 11.17 -8.14 20.70
N ARG A 435 12.35 -8.75 20.61
CA ARG A 435 12.71 -9.70 19.53
C ARG A 435 11.93 -11.00 19.61
N GLU A 436 11.89 -11.62 20.79
CA GLU A 436 11.25 -12.92 21.00
C GLU A 436 9.72 -12.84 20.83
N SER A 437 9.14 -11.68 21.11
CA SER A 437 7.70 -11.44 21.01
C SER A 437 7.21 -10.94 19.65
N TYR A 438 8.10 -10.81 18.67
CA TYR A 438 7.71 -10.35 17.34
C TYR A 438 6.63 -11.24 16.68
N LEU A 439 6.89 -12.54 16.58
CA LEU A 439 5.95 -13.49 15.98
C LEU A 439 4.63 -13.55 16.75
N PHE A 440 4.65 -13.27 18.05
CA PHE A 440 3.43 -13.12 18.84
C PHE A 440 2.62 -11.91 18.41
N GLY A 441 3.25 -10.75 18.19
CA GLY A 441 2.57 -9.54 17.76
C GLY A 441 2.01 -9.63 16.34
N VAL A 442 2.77 -10.18 15.39
CA VAL A 442 2.32 -10.30 13.98
C VAL A 442 1.13 -11.23 13.84
N ASN A 443 1.20 -12.40 14.48
CA ASN A 443 0.17 -13.43 14.31
C ASN A 443 -1.03 -13.24 15.23
N ARG A 444 -1.00 -12.22 16.08
CA ARG A 444 -2.13 -11.82 16.89
C ARG A 444 -2.87 -10.71 16.17
N THR A 445 -3.94 -11.10 15.50
CA THR A 445 -4.99 -10.14 15.18
C THR A 445 -5.50 -9.57 16.50
N HIS A 446 -5.52 -8.24 16.64
CA HIS A 446 -6.17 -7.56 17.75
C HIS A 446 -7.61 -7.28 17.31
N PRO A 447 -8.57 -8.22 17.50
CA PRO A 447 -9.89 -8.18 16.88
C PRO A 447 -10.75 -6.97 17.27
N GLN A 448 -10.35 -6.23 18.30
CA GLN A 448 -11.10 -5.06 18.78
C GLN A 448 -10.65 -3.74 18.16
N LEU A 449 -9.70 -3.75 17.24
CA LEU A 449 -9.23 -2.54 16.59
C LEU A 449 -9.38 -2.68 15.09
N ASN A 450 -10.49 -2.14 14.56
CA ASN A 450 -10.34 -1.35 13.34
C ASN A 450 -9.14 -0.44 13.61
N PRO A 451 -8.02 -0.55 12.88
CA PRO A 451 -6.87 0.32 13.11
C PRO A 451 -7.46 1.70 13.16
N PRO A 452 -7.37 2.42 14.29
CA PRO A 452 -8.27 3.52 14.47
C PRO A 452 -7.95 4.47 13.32
N MET A 453 -8.93 4.65 12.43
CA MET A 453 -8.99 5.80 11.53
C MET A 453 -8.58 7.06 12.32
N SER A 454 -8.89 7.06 13.62
CA SER A 454 -8.41 8.00 14.62
C SER A 454 -6.91 8.23 14.72
N LEU A 455 -5.93 7.37 14.42
CA LEU A 455 -4.53 7.73 14.65
C LEU A 455 -3.98 8.62 13.53
N LEU A 456 -4.17 8.22 12.28
CA LEU A 456 -3.85 9.05 11.13
C LEU A 456 -4.74 10.30 11.14
N GLN A 457 -6.04 10.17 11.40
CA GLN A 457 -6.95 11.29 11.53
C GLN A 457 -6.61 12.18 12.73
N PHE A 458 -6.10 11.65 13.84
CA PHE A 458 -5.60 12.45 14.96
C PHE A 458 -4.32 13.19 14.60
N VAL A 459 -3.41 12.57 13.84
CA VAL A 459 -2.19 13.24 13.35
C VAL A 459 -2.56 14.36 12.38
N ILE A 460 -3.49 14.10 11.46
CA ILE A 460 -4.05 15.09 10.54
C ILE A 460 -4.71 16.20 11.34
N GLN A 461 -5.69 15.89 12.21
CA GLN A 461 -6.39 16.86 13.06
C GLN A 461 -5.43 17.67 13.93
N ARG A 462 -4.40 17.04 14.50
CA ARG A 462 -3.41 17.73 15.33
C ARG A 462 -2.49 18.62 14.50
N ARG A 463 -2.10 18.20 13.30
CA ARG A 463 -1.34 19.04 12.36
C ARG A 463 -2.18 20.23 11.92
N SER A 464 -3.43 20.01 11.52
CA SER A 464 -4.37 21.06 11.14
C SER A 464 -4.67 22.01 12.30
N TRP A 465 -4.77 21.49 13.52
CA TRP A 465 -4.88 22.31 14.74
C TRP A 465 -3.65 23.19 14.96
N VAL A 466 -2.44 22.64 14.93
CA VAL A 466 -1.19 23.43 15.06
C VAL A 466 -1.08 24.46 13.94
N ALA A 467 -1.37 24.08 12.69
CA ALA A 467 -1.32 24.97 11.54
C ALA A 467 -2.36 26.10 11.61
N SER A 468 -3.52 25.86 12.23
CA SER A 468 -4.55 26.87 12.42
C SER A 468 -4.14 28.00 13.38
N GLY A 469 -3.04 27.82 14.14
CA GLY A 469 -2.64 28.76 15.19
C GLY A 469 -3.67 28.92 16.30
N SER A 470 -4.63 28.00 16.41
CA SER A 470 -5.73 28.09 17.37
C SER A 470 -5.22 27.98 18.81
N SER A 471 -5.70 28.87 19.68
CA SER A 471 -5.47 28.81 21.11
C SER A 471 -6.33 27.76 21.83
N LEU A 472 -7.31 27.16 21.14
CA LEU A 472 -8.20 26.14 21.71
C LEU A 472 -7.46 24.84 21.97
N HIS A 473 -7.93 24.02 22.89
CA HIS A 473 -7.41 22.66 23.03
C HIS A 473 -7.80 21.81 21.81
N LEU A 474 -6.97 20.85 21.39
CA LEU A 474 -7.19 20.04 20.18
C LEU A 474 -8.62 19.48 20.08
N ASN A 475 -9.15 18.95 21.17
CA ASN A 475 -10.50 18.37 21.20
C ASN A 475 -11.59 19.43 20.98
N GLU A 476 -11.41 20.63 21.52
CA GLU A 476 -12.35 21.75 21.34
C GLU A 476 -12.29 22.28 19.91
N TRP A 477 -11.08 22.37 19.34
CA TRP A 477 -10.89 22.74 17.95
C TRP A 477 -11.53 21.72 17.00
N VAL A 478 -11.31 20.42 17.22
CA VAL A 478 -11.94 19.35 16.43
C VAL A 478 -13.47 19.40 16.55
N ALA A 479 -14.01 19.63 17.75
CA ALA A 479 -15.45 19.80 17.93
C ALA A 479 -15.98 21.01 17.14
N LEU A 480 -15.26 22.12 17.14
CA LEU A 480 -15.63 23.34 16.42
C LEU A 480 -15.58 23.14 14.89
N GLN A 481 -14.64 22.34 14.38
CA GLN A 481 -14.61 21.96 12.96
C GLN A 481 -15.80 21.06 12.59
N LYS A 482 -16.23 20.14 13.47
CA LYS A 482 -17.41 19.30 13.23
C LYS A 482 -18.70 20.12 13.17
N VAL A 483 -18.84 21.14 14.04
CA VAL A 483 -20.01 22.05 14.02
C VAL A 483 -20.07 22.88 12.74
N LYS A 484 -18.92 23.25 12.15
CA LYS A 484 -18.88 23.96 10.86
C LYS A 484 -19.19 23.08 9.65
N ALA A 485 -19.08 21.76 9.80
CA ALA A 485 -19.25 20.80 8.72
C ALA A 485 -20.68 20.23 8.63
N GLU A 486 -21.58 20.56 9.57
CA GLU A 486 -23.00 20.23 9.39
C GLU A 486 -23.55 21.05 8.20
N PRO A 487 -24.20 20.41 7.22
CA PRO A 487 -24.74 21.11 6.06
C PRO A 487 -25.76 22.13 6.54
N VAL A 488 -25.59 23.39 6.12
CA VAL A 488 -26.65 24.38 6.20
C VAL A 488 -27.81 23.83 5.39
N ASP A 489 -28.85 23.37 6.09
CA ASP A 489 -30.06 22.82 5.54
C ASP A 489 -30.68 23.88 4.62
N SER A 490 -30.40 23.77 3.32
CA SER A 490 -30.86 24.70 2.30
C SER A 490 -32.34 24.42 2.05
N GLN A 491 -33.17 24.94 2.95
CA GLN A 491 -34.60 25.14 2.70
C GLN A 491 -34.75 26.17 1.57
N ILE A 492 -34.64 25.70 0.33
CA ILE A 492 -35.14 26.42 -0.84
C ILE A 492 -36.67 26.30 -0.79
N PRO A 493 -37.43 27.42 -0.73
CA PRO A 493 -38.88 27.36 -0.75
C PRO A 493 -39.36 26.81 -2.10
N ARG A 494 -40.11 25.71 -2.08
CA ARG A 494 -40.86 25.21 -3.24
C ARG A 494 -41.82 26.30 -3.73
N ALA A 495 -41.52 26.91 -4.88
CA ALA A 495 -42.47 27.77 -5.58
C ALA A 495 -43.62 26.91 -6.12
N GLN A 496 -44.84 27.25 -5.69
CA GLN A 496 -46.07 26.69 -6.22
C GLN A 496 -46.41 27.36 -7.56
N GLY A 497 -46.59 26.50 -8.57
CA GLY A 497 -47.37 26.62 -9.80
C GLY A 497 -47.71 27.99 -10.39
N LEU A 498 -47.39 28.17 -11.68
CA LEU A 498 -48.27 28.81 -12.65
C LEU A 498 -48.01 28.22 -14.05
N ALA A 499 -49.13 27.89 -14.69
CA ALA A 499 -49.25 27.12 -15.92
C ALA A 499 -48.81 27.88 -17.18
N TRP A 500 -48.18 27.18 -18.13
CA TRP A 500 -48.08 27.62 -19.51
C TRP A 500 -48.55 26.49 -20.44
N ALA A 501 -49.57 26.83 -21.24
CA ALA A 501 -50.16 26.00 -22.27
C ALA A 501 -49.20 25.86 -23.46
N GLY A 502 -49.21 24.67 -24.07
CA GLY A 502 -48.31 24.32 -25.15
C GLY A 502 -48.68 24.92 -26.50
N GLU A 503 -47.69 24.94 -27.37
CA GLU A 503 -47.87 24.95 -28.82
C GLU A 503 -46.72 24.13 -29.42
N VAL A 504 -47.10 23.12 -30.21
CA VAL A 504 -46.22 22.22 -30.95
C VAL A 504 -45.97 22.86 -32.32
N ILE A 505 -44.71 23.09 -32.69
CA ILE A 505 -44.34 23.42 -34.07
C ILE A 505 -43.22 22.48 -34.52
N ASP A 506 -43.55 21.78 -35.59
CA ASP A 506 -42.78 20.87 -36.43
C ASP A 506 -41.71 21.64 -37.23
N LEU A 507 -40.51 21.09 -37.34
CA LEU A 507 -39.41 21.66 -38.14
C LEU A 507 -38.81 20.55 -39.02
N THR A 508 -39.37 20.44 -40.21
CA THR A 508 -38.75 19.82 -41.38
C THR A 508 -38.58 20.86 -42.48
N GLU A 509 -37.55 20.64 -43.31
CA GLU A 509 -37.18 21.32 -44.57
C GLU A 509 -36.25 22.54 -44.40
N ASP A 510 -34.98 22.48 -44.78
CA ASP A 510 -34.32 22.32 -46.11
C ASP A 510 -34.08 23.65 -46.85
N ASP A 511 -32.86 23.72 -47.40
CA ASP A 511 -32.37 24.51 -48.54
C ASP A 511 -32.30 26.05 -48.45
N SER A 512 -31.07 26.58 -48.56
CA SER A 512 -30.49 27.08 -49.82
C SER A 512 -29.42 28.17 -49.64
N GLU A 513 -28.29 27.89 -50.30
CA GLU A 513 -27.34 28.71 -51.07
C GLU A 513 -27.25 30.25 -50.94
N ASP A 514 -25.99 30.69 -51.12
CA ASP A 514 -25.52 31.85 -51.89
C ASP A 514 -25.20 33.22 -51.24
N ASP A 515 -23.88 33.50 -51.27
CA ASP A 515 -23.24 34.60 -52.00
C ASP A 515 -22.91 35.95 -51.29
N SER A 516 -21.79 36.51 -51.76
CA SER A 516 -21.09 37.78 -51.45
C SER A 516 -20.14 37.75 -50.23
N GLY A 517 -18.84 38.02 -50.34
CA GLY A 517 -18.09 38.83 -51.30
C GLY A 517 -17.49 40.03 -50.55
N GLY A 518 -16.15 40.12 -50.47
CA GLY A 518 -15.49 41.25 -49.79
C GLY A 518 -13.97 41.13 -49.68
N ASP A 519 -13.28 41.50 -50.76
CA ASP A 519 -11.86 41.86 -50.77
C ASP A 519 -11.62 43.17 -49.98
N VAL A 520 -10.55 43.23 -49.18
CA VAL A 520 -9.83 44.49 -48.86
C VAL A 520 -8.34 44.20 -48.66
N GLU A 521 -7.53 44.77 -49.54
CA GLU A 521 -6.07 44.99 -49.46
C GLU A 521 -5.69 45.93 -48.30
N GLY A 522 -4.46 45.85 -47.79
CA GLY A 522 -3.92 46.95 -46.98
C GLY A 522 -2.64 46.66 -46.20
N ASP A 523 -1.52 46.87 -46.88
CA ASP A 523 -0.29 47.54 -46.45
C ASP A 523 0.60 47.03 -45.29
N GLU A 524 1.84 46.73 -45.73
CA GLU A 524 3.16 47.11 -45.20
C GLU A 524 3.22 47.95 -43.90
N VAL A 525 4.24 47.67 -43.07
CA VAL A 525 5.36 48.60 -42.79
C VAL A 525 6.27 48.11 -41.61
N ASN A 526 7.57 48.06 -41.92
CA ASN A 526 8.79 48.23 -41.12
C ASN A 526 9.40 47.17 -40.18
N GLN A 527 10.56 46.69 -40.66
CA GLN A 527 11.80 46.38 -39.94
C GLN A 527 12.31 47.56 -39.07
N ALA A 528 12.95 47.23 -37.94
CA ALA A 528 14.18 47.88 -37.46
C ALA A 528 14.82 47.09 -36.30
N ASP A 529 15.98 46.50 -36.58
CA ASP A 529 17.25 46.55 -35.84
C ASP A 529 17.27 46.60 -34.30
N SER A 530 17.95 45.61 -33.69
CA SER A 530 19.01 45.91 -32.71
C SER A 530 20.02 44.76 -32.61
N GLU A 531 21.19 44.97 -33.22
CA GLU A 531 22.45 44.33 -32.87
C GLU A 531 23.18 45.23 -31.86
N HIS A 532 23.62 44.70 -30.70
CA HIS A 532 24.92 45.10 -30.14
C HIS A 532 25.49 44.12 -29.11
N ASN A 533 26.73 43.73 -29.43
CA ASN A 533 27.76 43.01 -28.68
C ASN A 533 27.97 43.41 -27.21
N SER A 534 28.45 42.48 -26.39
CA SER A 534 29.89 42.45 -26.03
C SER A 534 30.25 41.30 -25.08
N ASP A 535 31.29 40.60 -25.51
CA ASP A 535 32.15 39.68 -24.76
C ASP A 535 32.80 40.37 -23.55
N VAL A 536 32.97 39.63 -22.45
CA VAL A 536 34.09 39.81 -21.52
C VAL A 536 34.53 38.43 -21.01
N ASP A 537 35.67 37.98 -21.53
CA ASP A 537 36.54 36.97 -20.94
C ASP A 537 37.14 37.48 -19.62
N ALA A 538 37.23 36.61 -18.62
CA ALA A 538 38.20 36.76 -17.54
C ALA A 538 38.55 35.39 -16.95
N GLU A 539 39.65 34.85 -17.45
CA GLU A 539 40.43 33.78 -16.82
C GLU A 539 40.92 34.23 -15.44
N GLY A 540 40.93 33.29 -14.50
CA GLY A 540 41.46 33.47 -13.15
C GLY A 540 42.13 32.20 -12.66
N GLU A 541 43.33 31.93 -13.18
CA GLU A 541 44.34 31.10 -12.54
C GLU A 541 44.75 31.73 -11.20
N ILE A 542 44.69 30.96 -10.12
CA ILE A 542 45.50 31.18 -8.92
C ILE A 542 46.00 29.80 -8.47
N ASP A 543 47.23 29.48 -8.86
CA ASP A 543 48.11 28.63 -8.06
C ASP A 543 48.64 29.47 -6.89
N GLU A 544 48.59 28.92 -5.67
CA GLU A 544 49.69 29.11 -4.72
C GLU A 544 49.62 28.06 -3.59
N ASP A 545 50.62 27.19 -3.60
CA ASP A 545 51.08 26.36 -2.50
C ASP A 545 51.30 27.19 -1.22
N CYS A 546 50.91 26.64 -0.06
CA CYS A 546 51.71 26.69 1.19
C CYS A 546 51.09 25.85 2.32
N ASN A 547 51.84 24.80 2.72
CA ASN A 547 51.83 24.04 3.98
C ASN A 547 50.62 23.19 4.40
#